data_AF-A0A516X238-F1
#
_entry.id   AF-A0A516X238-F1
#
_cell.length_a   1.000
_cell.length_b   1.000
_cell.length_c   1.000
_cell.angle_alpha   90.00
_cell.angle_beta   90.00
_cell.angle_gamma   90.00
#
_symmetry.space_group_name_H-M   'P 1'
#
loop_
_entity.id
_entity.type
_entity.pdbx_description
1 polymer ?
#
loop_
_entity_poly.entity_id
_entity_poly.type
_entity_poly.pdbx_seq_one_letter_code
_entity_poly.pdbx_strand_id
1 'polypeptide(L)'
;MRPSPRTPSPGPVPWRGCGPGPHGGWAARWSSSGDTSWKRVGWILAECATRCGTGLGVRNRGCDTGDVAADKPRLFHSNRDLALSLIPLVIICLVVAGLAGQCSFSPGGPSQGQIPQYDAGPVLRTDATTYQFPIRLPDTPEGWHTNSGGNDPIDGNDGGIAIRVGYITGTGDYLEMVQTNARPAAVVRFMVDENRPATGSEQVAGVDWTVYAREDAETVWVADRGDVRWAMTGRAGEADLRRMATALAQAPPLPSE
;
A
#
# COMPACT_ATOMS: atom_id res chain seq x y z
N MET A 1 -0.89 -58.81 -33.97
CA MET A 1 -1.96 -57.84 -33.64
C MET A 1 -2.30 -57.95 -32.16
N ARG A 2 -1.88 -56.98 -31.35
CA ARG A 2 -2.28 -56.80 -29.95
C ARG A 2 -3.23 -55.60 -29.88
N PRO A 3 -4.31 -55.63 -29.08
CA PRO A 3 -5.19 -54.48 -28.95
C PRO A 3 -4.52 -53.38 -28.12
N SER A 4 -4.62 -52.13 -28.58
CA SER A 4 -4.18 -50.95 -27.84
C SER A 4 -5.01 -50.75 -26.56
N PRO A 5 -4.41 -50.28 -25.45
CA PRO A 5 -5.16 -49.95 -24.25
C PRO A 5 -6.01 -48.68 -24.47
N ARG A 6 -7.26 -48.71 -23.99
CA ARG A 6 -8.16 -47.55 -23.97
C ARG A 6 -7.67 -46.53 -22.94
N THR A 7 -7.53 -45.27 -23.35
CA THR A 7 -7.37 -44.13 -22.44
C THR A 7 -8.64 -43.95 -21.60
N PRO A 8 -8.54 -43.74 -20.29
CA PRO A 8 -9.69 -43.40 -19.46
C PRO A 8 -10.16 -41.97 -19.76
N SER A 9 -11.48 -41.77 -19.84
CA SER A 9 -12.10 -40.45 -19.96
C SER A 9 -11.69 -39.54 -18.78
N PRO A 10 -11.47 -38.24 -18.99
CA PRO A 10 -11.24 -37.32 -17.89
C PRO A 10 -12.49 -37.29 -16.99
N GLY A 11 -12.30 -37.52 -15.70
CA GLY A 11 -13.33 -37.30 -14.68
C GLY A 11 -13.74 -35.82 -14.62
N PRO A 12 -14.87 -35.50 -13.98
CA PRO A 12 -15.40 -34.14 -13.94
C PRO A 12 -14.37 -33.16 -13.36
N VAL A 13 -14.11 -32.09 -14.10
CA VAL A 13 -13.28 -30.96 -13.66
C VAL A 13 -13.89 -30.32 -12.40
N PRO A 14 -13.10 -30.00 -11.37
CA PRO A 14 -13.62 -29.33 -10.18
C PRO A 14 -14.06 -27.91 -10.53
N TRP A 15 -15.32 -27.60 -10.23
CA TRP A 15 -15.89 -26.27 -10.35
C TRP A 15 -15.07 -25.23 -9.57
N ARG A 16 -14.69 -24.14 -10.24
CA ARG A 16 -14.13 -22.94 -9.60
C ARG A 16 -15.10 -21.79 -9.83
N GLY A 17 -15.78 -21.36 -8.77
CA GLY A 17 -16.72 -20.23 -8.77
C GLY A 17 -17.91 -20.44 -7.85
N CYS A 18 -18.55 -19.34 -7.45
CA CYS A 18 -19.82 -19.36 -6.72
C CYS A 18 -20.97 -19.56 -7.71
N GLY A 19 -21.60 -20.73 -7.69
CA GLY A 19 -22.77 -21.07 -8.48
C GLY A 19 -23.58 -22.17 -7.81
N PRO A 20 -24.85 -22.39 -8.22
CA PRO A 20 -25.71 -23.39 -7.61
C PRO A 20 -25.12 -24.79 -7.79
N GLY A 21 -24.91 -25.50 -6.69
CA GLY A 21 -24.48 -26.89 -6.73
C GLY A 21 -25.58 -27.82 -7.28
N PRO A 22 -25.24 -29.04 -7.70
CA PRO A 22 -26.18 -29.98 -8.32
C PRO A 22 -27.36 -30.42 -7.42
N HIS A 23 -27.37 -30.02 -6.15
CA HIS A 23 -28.45 -30.29 -5.19
C HIS A 23 -29.12 -29.02 -4.64
N GLY A 24 -28.98 -27.86 -5.30
CA GLY A 24 -29.72 -26.64 -4.95
C GLY A 24 -29.29 -25.94 -3.65
N GLY A 25 -28.25 -26.42 -2.97
CA GLY A 25 -27.63 -25.75 -1.83
C GLY A 25 -26.42 -24.90 -2.24
N TRP A 26 -26.24 -23.74 -1.60
CA TRP A 26 -25.05 -22.90 -1.74
C TRP A 26 -23.95 -23.43 -0.82
N ALA A 27 -22.76 -23.74 -1.36
CA ALA A 27 -21.59 -24.12 -0.57
C ALA A 27 -20.33 -23.43 -1.11
N ALA A 28 -19.53 -22.84 -0.22
CA ALA A 28 -18.21 -22.31 -0.53
C ALA A 28 -17.15 -23.32 -0.08
N ARG A 29 -16.25 -23.73 -0.99
CA ARG A 29 -15.05 -24.51 -0.64
C ARG A 29 -13.82 -23.61 -0.77
N TRP A 30 -13.17 -23.36 0.36
CA TRP A 30 -11.95 -22.55 0.43
C TRP A 30 -10.74 -23.36 -0.04
N SER A 31 -9.91 -22.76 -0.89
CA SER A 31 -8.58 -23.26 -1.24
C SER A 31 -7.56 -22.38 -0.52
N SER A 32 -6.93 -22.93 0.53
CA SER A 32 -5.78 -22.31 1.16
C SER A 32 -4.57 -22.44 0.22
N SER A 33 -4.28 -21.36 -0.52
CA SER A 33 -2.97 -21.15 -1.14
C SER A 33 -2.26 -20.10 -0.29
N GLY A 34 -1.09 -20.47 0.22
CA GLY A 34 -0.34 -19.72 1.23
C GLY A 34 0.42 -18.53 0.66
N ASP A 35 -0.29 -17.47 0.28
CA ASP A 35 0.31 -16.19 -0.11
C ASP A 35 -0.21 -15.04 0.78
N THR A 36 0.66 -14.56 1.67
CA THR A 36 0.44 -13.42 2.57
C THR A 36 0.74 -12.09 1.87
N SER A 37 -0.16 -11.65 0.99
CA SER A 37 -0.12 -10.31 0.38
C SER A 37 -1.30 -9.46 0.87
N TRP A 38 -0.99 -8.38 1.59
CA TRP A 38 -1.95 -7.44 2.18
C TRP A 38 -2.86 -6.75 1.13
N LYS A 39 -2.48 -6.75 -0.15
CA LYS A 39 -3.30 -6.20 -1.24
C LYS A 39 -4.61 -6.98 -1.49
N ARG A 40 -4.73 -8.23 -1.01
CA ARG A 40 -5.95 -9.06 -1.19
C ARG A 40 -6.98 -8.95 -0.06
N VAL A 41 -6.59 -8.53 1.15
CA VAL A 41 -7.56 -8.41 2.27
C VAL A 41 -8.57 -7.29 1.99
N GLY A 42 -8.14 -6.19 1.36
CA GLY A 42 -9.02 -5.09 0.96
C GLY A 42 -10.01 -5.47 -0.16
N TRP A 43 -9.60 -6.34 -1.09
CA TRP A 43 -10.47 -6.84 -2.16
C TRP A 43 -11.55 -7.80 -1.65
N ILE A 44 -11.22 -8.65 -0.67
CA ILE A 44 -12.14 -9.65 -0.11
C ILE A 44 -13.29 -9.01 0.68
N LEU A 45 -13.07 -7.87 1.33
CA LEU A 45 -14.12 -7.15 2.05
C LEU A 45 -15.08 -6.38 1.13
N ALA A 46 -14.59 -5.89 -0.02
CA ALA A 46 -15.41 -5.14 -0.98
C ALA A 46 -16.37 -6.04 -1.81
N GLU A 47 -15.94 -7.25 -2.16
CA GLU A 47 -16.75 -8.18 -2.98
C GLU A 47 -17.94 -8.78 -2.21
N CYS A 48 -17.82 -8.95 -0.88
CA CYS A 48 -18.86 -9.55 -0.05
C CYS A 48 -20.04 -8.58 0.21
N ALA A 49 -19.75 -7.28 0.31
CA ALA A 49 -20.78 -6.25 0.52
C ALA A 49 -21.65 -6.02 -0.72
N THR A 50 -21.11 -6.22 -1.92
CA THR A 50 -21.78 -5.83 -3.17
C THR A 50 -22.78 -6.87 -3.69
N ARG A 51 -22.62 -8.16 -3.35
CA ARG A 51 -23.48 -9.24 -3.91
C ARG A 51 -24.58 -9.78 -2.98
N CYS A 52 -24.65 -9.33 -1.72
CA CYS A 52 -25.82 -9.60 -0.87
C CYS A 52 -26.99 -8.63 -1.11
N GLY A 53 -26.81 -7.57 -1.90
CA GLY A 53 -27.82 -6.51 -2.10
C GLY A 53 -28.85 -6.74 -3.21
N THR A 54 -28.70 -7.75 -4.07
CA THR A 54 -29.54 -7.89 -5.27
C THR A 54 -30.11 -9.29 -5.40
N GLY A 55 -31.32 -9.50 -4.87
CA GLY A 55 -32.09 -10.69 -5.21
C GLY A 55 -33.24 -11.00 -4.26
N LEU A 56 -34.34 -10.23 -4.34
CA LEU A 56 -35.67 -10.69 -3.94
C LEU A 56 -36.73 -9.93 -4.75
N GLY A 57 -37.11 -10.50 -5.89
CA GLY A 57 -38.31 -10.08 -6.62
C GLY A 57 -39.55 -10.58 -5.89
N VAL A 58 -40.27 -9.67 -5.23
CA VAL A 58 -41.57 -9.96 -4.63
C VAL A 58 -42.68 -9.52 -5.57
N ARG A 59 -43.57 -10.47 -5.87
CA ARG A 59 -44.73 -10.31 -6.75
C ARG A 59 -45.72 -9.31 -6.17
N ASN A 60 -46.15 -8.37 -7.02
CA ASN A 60 -47.18 -7.38 -6.72
C ASN A 60 -48.54 -8.07 -6.49
N ARG A 61 -49.07 -8.02 -5.27
CA ARG A 61 -50.47 -8.35 -4.97
C ARG A 61 -51.05 -7.22 -4.11
N GLY A 62 -52.02 -6.53 -4.71
CA GLY A 62 -53.26 -6.05 -4.09
C GLY A 62 -53.14 -5.12 -2.89
N CYS A 63 -53.52 -3.86 -3.12
CA CYS A 63 -53.89 -2.92 -2.07
C CYS A 63 -54.97 -3.51 -1.17
N ASP A 64 -54.73 -3.52 0.14
CA ASP A 64 -55.77 -3.56 1.16
C ASP A 64 -55.56 -2.31 2.02
N THR A 65 -56.44 -1.32 1.85
CA THR A 65 -56.46 -0.07 2.61
C THR A 65 -57.14 -0.33 3.96
N GLY A 66 -56.34 -0.77 4.93
CA GLY A 66 -56.72 -0.76 6.34
C GLY A 66 -56.24 0.53 7.00
N ASP A 67 -57.18 1.30 7.54
CA ASP A 67 -56.96 2.58 8.23
C ASP A 67 -55.74 2.56 9.16
N VAL A 68 -54.76 3.41 8.87
CA VAL A 68 -53.76 3.85 9.85
C VAL A 68 -53.77 5.37 9.93
N ALA A 69 -54.07 5.84 11.14
CA ALA A 69 -54.05 7.23 11.52
C ALA A 69 -52.81 7.95 10.97
N ALA A 70 -53.04 9.01 10.22
CA ALA A 70 -52.03 10.03 10.00
C ALA A 70 -51.71 10.67 11.36
N ASP A 71 -50.50 10.45 11.89
CA ASP A 71 -49.44 11.47 11.82
C ASP A 71 -48.13 11.02 12.49
N LYS A 72 -47.02 11.10 11.74
CA LYS A 72 -45.78 11.74 12.20
C LYS A 72 -44.85 11.96 10.99
N PRO A 73 -44.41 13.20 10.69
CA PRO A 73 -43.44 13.43 9.65
C PRO A 73 -42.13 12.73 10.01
N ARG A 74 -41.59 11.95 9.08
CA ARG A 74 -40.40 11.07 9.21
C ARG A 74 -39.08 11.84 9.33
N LEU A 75 -39.14 13.07 9.83
CA LEU A 75 -38.07 14.06 9.81
C LEU A 75 -37.56 14.46 11.19
N PHE A 76 -38.06 13.83 12.26
CA PHE A 76 -37.41 13.82 13.55
C PHE A 76 -37.46 12.41 14.13
N HIS A 77 -36.56 11.54 13.65
CA HIS A 77 -36.05 10.50 14.53
C HIS A 77 -35.57 11.23 15.79
N SER A 78 -36.30 11.09 16.89
CA SER A 78 -35.93 11.74 18.14
C SER A 78 -34.49 11.33 18.44
N ASN A 79 -33.59 12.25 18.78
CA ASN A 79 -32.21 11.92 19.14
C ASN A 79 -32.15 10.80 20.20
N ARG A 80 -33.22 10.68 20.99
CA ARG A 80 -33.50 9.61 21.93
C ARG A 80 -33.65 8.23 21.27
N ASP A 81 -34.39 8.10 20.18
CA ASP A 81 -34.60 6.81 19.49
C ASP A 81 -33.35 6.39 18.72
N LEU A 82 -32.57 7.37 18.24
CA LEU A 82 -31.24 7.13 17.69
C LEU A 82 -30.24 6.70 18.78
N ALA A 83 -30.25 7.35 19.95
CA ALA A 83 -29.43 6.94 21.09
C ALA A 83 -29.85 5.55 21.61
N LEU A 84 -31.15 5.27 21.70
CA LEU A 84 -31.68 3.99 22.18
C LEU A 84 -31.38 2.83 21.22
N SER A 85 -31.25 3.08 19.92
CA SER A 85 -30.82 2.04 18.95
C SER A 85 -29.29 1.90 18.86
N LEU A 86 -28.52 2.94 19.15
CA LEU A 86 -27.06 2.91 19.15
C LEU A 86 -26.49 2.22 20.41
N ILE A 87 -27.12 2.38 21.58
CA ILE A 87 -26.63 1.81 22.84
C ILE A 87 -26.46 0.27 22.80
N PRO A 88 -27.44 -0.54 22.33
CA PRO A 88 -27.28 -1.98 22.23
C PRO A 88 -26.13 -2.39 21.32
N LEU A 89 -25.95 -1.68 20.20
CA LEU A 89 -24.85 -1.93 19.27
C LEU A 89 -23.49 -1.67 19.91
N VAL A 90 -23.33 -0.52 20.60
CA VAL A 90 -22.10 -0.19 21.31
C VAL A 90 -21.79 -1.21 22.41
N ILE A 91 -22.80 -1.65 23.17
CA ILE A 91 -22.63 -2.68 24.21
C ILE A 91 -22.14 -3.99 23.58
N ILE A 92 -22.73 -4.44 22.48
CA ILE A 92 -22.29 -5.65 21.78
C ILE A 92 -20.84 -5.49 21.29
N CYS A 93 -20.49 -4.34 20.68
CA CYS A 93 -19.12 -4.05 20.26
C CYS A 93 -18.12 -4.09 21.43
N LEU A 94 -18.48 -3.54 22.60
CA LEU A 94 -17.65 -3.55 23.81
C LEU A 94 -17.49 -4.97 24.38
N VAL A 95 -18.55 -5.78 24.38
CA VAL A 95 -18.48 -7.18 24.83
C VAL A 95 -17.56 -7.98 23.91
N VAL A 96 -17.72 -7.84 22.58
CA VAL A 96 -16.85 -8.51 21.61
C VAL A 96 -15.40 -8.06 21.75
N ALA A 97 -15.15 -6.75 21.87
CA ALA A 97 -13.80 -6.22 22.02
C ALA A 97 -13.15 -6.62 23.36
N GLY A 98 -13.93 -6.71 24.44
CA GLY A 98 -13.49 -7.21 25.74
C GLY A 98 -13.15 -8.70 25.72
N LEU A 99 -14.02 -9.54 25.15
CA LEU A 99 -13.77 -10.98 24.99
C LEU A 99 -12.58 -11.28 24.08
N ALA A 100 -12.38 -10.47 23.03
CA ALA A 100 -11.24 -10.59 22.13
C ALA A 100 -9.93 -10.02 22.71
N GLY A 101 -9.96 -9.43 23.92
CA GLY A 101 -8.79 -8.78 24.54
C GLY A 101 -8.26 -7.58 23.74
N GLN A 102 -9.07 -7.00 22.85
CA GLN A 102 -8.68 -5.91 21.95
C GLN A 102 -8.88 -4.52 22.56
N CYS A 103 -9.51 -4.42 23.73
CA CYS A 103 -9.61 -3.19 24.50
C CYS A 103 -8.32 -2.94 25.29
N SER A 104 -7.28 -2.39 24.66
CA SER A 104 -6.15 -1.79 25.39
C SER A 104 -6.50 -0.36 25.77
N PHE A 105 -6.78 -0.13 27.05
CA PHE A 105 -6.96 1.20 27.61
C PHE A 105 -5.57 1.79 27.90
N SER A 106 -5.06 2.63 26.99
CA SER A 106 -3.84 3.43 27.19
C SER A 106 -4.23 4.86 27.57
N PRO A 107 -4.29 5.22 28.88
CA PRO A 107 -4.64 6.57 29.34
C PRO A 107 -3.53 7.62 29.16
N GLY A 108 -2.43 7.29 28.49
CA GLY A 108 -1.54 8.26 27.84
C GLY A 108 -1.76 8.12 26.34
N GLY A 109 -1.88 9.23 25.61
CA GLY A 109 -2.03 9.23 24.14
C GLY A 109 -0.95 8.40 23.43
N PRO A 110 -0.99 8.27 22.08
CA PRO A 110 -0.08 7.42 21.35
C PRO A 110 1.36 7.68 21.82
N SER A 111 1.93 6.70 22.53
CA SER A 111 3.36 6.71 22.77
C SER A 111 3.99 6.72 21.38
N GLN A 112 4.97 7.59 21.15
CA GLN A 112 5.83 7.42 19.98
C GLN A 112 6.37 6.00 20.08
N GLY A 113 5.81 5.10 19.27
CA GLY A 113 6.28 3.73 19.18
C GLY A 113 7.76 3.79 18.90
N GLN A 114 8.51 2.85 19.47
CA GLN A 114 9.95 2.76 19.24
C GLN A 114 10.19 2.77 17.73
N ILE A 115 10.80 3.83 17.22
CA ILE A 115 11.02 4.00 15.78
C ILE A 115 11.94 2.84 15.36
N PRO A 116 11.54 2.00 14.41
CA PRO A 116 12.40 0.93 13.93
C PRO A 116 13.75 1.49 13.51
N GLN A 117 14.83 1.05 14.15
CA GLN A 117 16.17 1.37 13.70
C GLN A 117 16.55 0.39 12.60
N TYR A 118 16.81 0.92 11.41
CA TYR A 118 17.25 0.17 10.25
C TYR A 118 18.73 0.45 10.01
N ASP A 119 19.57 -0.56 9.78
CA ASP A 119 20.96 -0.33 9.37
C ASP A 119 21.09 -0.51 7.86
N ALA A 120 21.19 0.60 7.14
CA ALA A 120 21.30 0.61 5.68
C ALA A 120 22.68 0.16 5.18
N GLY A 121 23.73 0.22 6.01
CA GLY A 121 25.11 0.00 5.58
C GLY A 121 25.36 -1.41 5.04
N PRO A 122 25.07 -2.48 5.80
CA PRO A 122 25.21 -3.86 5.32
C PRO A 122 24.37 -4.15 4.07
N VAL A 123 23.13 -3.65 4.04
CA VAL A 123 22.19 -3.92 2.93
C VAL A 123 22.68 -3.27 1.65
N LEU A 124 23.04 -1.98 1.67
CA LEU A 124 23.54 -1.29 0.48
C LEU A 124 24.85 -1.87 -0.05
N ARG A 125 25.72 -2.41 0.82
CA ARG A 125 26.93 -3.13 0.38
C ARG A 125 26.58 -4.44 -0.33
N THR A 126 25.60 -5.18 0.17
CA THR A 126 25.11 -6.39 -0.50
C THR A 126 24.42 -6.07 -1.83
N ASP A 127 23.64 -4.99 -1.88
CA ASP A 127 22.98 -4.57 -3.12
C ASP A 127 24.00 -4.10 -4.18
N ALA A 128 25.08 -3.42 -3.76
CA ALA A 128 26.16 -2.99 -4.66
C ALA A 128 26.83 -4.16 -5.39
N THR A 129 27.09 -5.26 -4.69
CA THR A 129 27.66 -6.48 -5.29
C THR A 129 26.63 -7.28 -6.08
N THR A 130 25.36 -7.27 -5.65
CA THR A 130 24.28 -8.03 -6.29
C THR A 130 23.84 -7.43 -7.62
N TYR A 131 23.66 -6.11 -7.68
CA TYR A 131 23.04 -5.43 -8.83
C TYR A 131 24.04 -4.70 -9.74
N GLN A 132 25.29 -4.54 -9.31
CA GLN A 132 26.41 -4.14 -10.17
C GLN A 132 26.23 -2.79 -10.89
N PHE A 133 25.65 -1.81 -10.20
CA PHE A 133 25.65 -0.39 -10.60
C PHE A 133 26.15 0.45 -9.41
N PRO A 134 26.58 1.71 -9.60
CA PRO A 134 27.34 2.46 -8.58
C PRO A 134 26.44 2.98 -7.44
N ILE A 135 25.94 2.06 -6.62
CA ILE A 135 25.21 2.31 -5.39
C ILE A 135 26.14 2.97 -4.38
N ARG A 136 25.65 4.02 -3.70
CA ARG A 136 26.38 4.79 -2.70
C ARG A 136 25.75 4.63 -1.33
N LEU A 137 26.57 4.71 -0.29
CA LEU A 137 26.10 4.85 1.09
C LEU A 137 26.37 6.29 1.54
N PRO A 138 25.37 7.20 1.51
CA PRO A 138 25.53 8.55 2.04
C PRO A 138 25.72 8.54 3.55
N ASP A 139 26.53 9.47 4.03
CA ASP A 139 26.57 9.78 5.46
C ASP A 139 25.18 10.26 5.90
N THR A 140 24.72 9.76 7.05
CA THR A 140 23.44 10.19 7.62
C THR A 140 23.62 11.57 8.25
N PRO A 141 22.84 12.60 7.84
CA PRO A 141 22.95 13.94 8.41
C PRO A 141 22.76 13.95 9.93
N GLU A 142 23.35 14.93 10.60
CA GLU A 142 23.28 15.04 12.07
C GLU A 142 21.83 15.09 12.57
N GLY A 143 21.53 14.29 13.59
CA GLY A 143 20.21 14.17 14.20
C GLY A 143 19.22 13.32 13.40
N TRP A 144 19.63 12.75 12.27
CA TRP A 144 18.79 11.84 11.47
C TRP A 144 19.07 10.40 11.84
N HIS A 145 18.15 9.51 11.47
CA HIS A 145 18.39 8.07 11.50
C HIS A 145 17.65 7.38 10.36
N THR A 146 18.17 6.22 9.97
CA THR A 146 17.53 5.31 9.02
C THR A 146 16.40 4.54 9.69
N ASN A 147 15.24 4.49 9.04
CA ASN A 147 14.00 3.92 9.56
C ASN A 147 13.52 2.72 8.73
N SER A 148 13.79 2.73 7.42
CA SER A 148 13.35 1.68 6.51
C SER A 148 14.36 1.50 5.38
N GLY A 149 14.27 0.36 4.70
CA GLY A 149 14.94 0.15 3.44
C GLY A 149 14.45 -1.12 2.76
N GLY A 150 14.83 -1.28 1.50
CA GLY A 150 14.44 -2.42 0.69
C GLY A 150 14.74 -2.19 -0.78
N ASN A 151 14.38 -3.16 -1.60
CA ASN A 151 14.51 -3.08 -3.04
C ASN A 151 13.20 -3.52 -3.71
N ASP A 152 12.80 -2.83 -4.78
CA ASP A 152 11.64 -3.21 -5.60
C ASP A 152 12.04 -3.23 -7.07
N PRO A 153 11.53 -4.20 -7.86
CA PRO A 153 11.67 -4.14 -9.31
C PRO A 153 10.89 -2.93 -9.86
N ILE A 154 11.51 -2.25 -10.82
CA ILE A 154 10.82 -1.31 -11.71
C ILE A 154 10.49 -2.09 -12.98
N ASP A 155 9.20 -2.23 -13.28
CA ASP A 155 8.73 -3.04 -14.40
C ASP A 155 8.94 -2.37 -15.77
N GLY A 156 8.95 -3.21 -16.82
CA GLY A 156 9.01 -2.80 -18.22
C GLY A 156 10.41 -2.88 -18.84
N ASN A 157 10.50 -2.69 -20.16
CA ASN A 157 11.75 -2.82 -20.94
C ASN A 157 12.85 -1.81 -20.54
N ASP A 158 12.43 -0.72 -19.91
CA ASP A 158 13.28 0.37 -19.40
C ASP A 158 13.49 0.29 -17.88
N GLY A 159 13.00 -0.79 -17.28
CA GLY A 159 12.99 -1.06 -15.86
C GLY A 159 14.35 -1.41 -15.29
N GLY A 160 14.34 -1.89 -14.06
CA GLY A 160 15.55 -2.16 -13.28
C GLY A 160 15.21 -2.49 -11.84
N ILE A 161 16.10 -2.16 -10.92
CA ILE A 161 15.86 -2.29 -9.48
C ILE A 161 15.93 -0.93 -8.80
N ALA A 162 14.95 -0.62 -7.96
CA ALA A 162 14.93 0.55 -7.09
C ALA A 162 15.42 0.14 -5.69
N ILE A 163 16.59 0.62 -5.28
CA ILE A 163 17.12 0.44 -3.93
C ILE A 163 16.71 1.65 -3.09
N ARG A 164 15.97 1.42 -2.01
CA ARG A 164 15.36 2.46 -1.17
C ARG A 164 15.96 2.45 0.23
N VAL A 165 16.17 3.65 0.75
CA VAL A 165 16.47 3.87 2.17
C VAL A 165 15.62 5.03 2.66
N GLY A 166 14.83 4.78 3.71
CA GLY A 166 14.04 5.78 4.39
C GLY A 166 14.76 6.33 5.61
N TYR A 167 14.69 7.64 5.76
CA TYR A 167 15.29 8.42 6.84
C TYR A 167 14.19 9.16 7.60
N ILE A 168 14.41 9.33 8.89
CA ILE A 168 13.68 10.27 9.74
C ILE A 168 14.62 11.41 10.07
N THR A 169 14.22 12.63 9.69
CA THR A 169 15.00 13.84 9.90
C THR A 169 15.04 14.23 11.38
N GLY A 170 15.89 15.18 11.75
CA GLY A 170 15.92 15.74 13.10
C GLY A 170 14.61 16.41 13.55
N THR A 171 13.73 16.78 12.60
CA THR A 171 12.37 17.29 12.89
C THR A 171 11.31 16.20 12.96
N GLY A 172 11.68 14.94 12.68
CA GLY A 172 10.76 13.80 12.69
C GLY A 172 10.05 13.56 11.35
N ASP A 173 10.47 14.23 10.28
CA ASP A 173 9.88 14.05 8.95
C ASP A 173 10.50 12.89 8.20
N TYR A 174 9.72 12.24 7.36
CA TYR A 174 10.19 11.13 6.54
C TYR A 174 10.79 11.64 5.22
N LEU A 175 11.94 11.10 4.85
CA LEU A 175 12.57 11.25 3.54
C LEU A 175 12.96 9.87 3.02
N GLU A 176 12.56 9.54 1.81
CA GLU A 176 13.02 8.36 1.10
C GLU A 176 14.07 8.74 0.05
N MET A 177 15.18 8.02 0.03
CA MET A 177 16.20 8.07 -1.01
C MET A 177 16.11 6.80 -1.84
N VAL A 178 16.14 6.94 -3.16
CA VAL A 178 16.13 5.84 -4.13
C VAL A 178 17.36 5.91 -5.03
N GLN A 179 18.01 4.78 -5.26
CA GLN A 179 19.06 4.60 -6.26
C GLN A 179 18.68 3.47 -7.22
N THR A 180 18.81 3.69 -8.52
CA THR A 180 18.36 2.71 -9.52
C THR A 180 19.17 2.74 -10.81
N ASN A 181 19.26 1.59 -11.47
CA ASN A 181 19.80 1.44 -12.82
C ASN A 181 18.73 1.55 -13.93
N ALA A 182 17.46 1.77 -13.59
CA ALA A 182 16.40 1.95 -14.57
C ALA A 182 16.60 3.21 -15.42
N ARG A 183 16.02 3.25 -16.63
CA ARG A 183 16.14 4.43 -17.52
C ARG A 183 15.29 5.60 -17.01
N PRO A 184 15.63 6.86 -17.35
CA PRO A 184 14.97 8.05 -16.78
C PRO A 184 13.45 8.03 -16.84
N ALA A 185 12.88 7.64 -17.99
CA ALA A 185 11.43 7.59 -18.16
C ALA A 185 10.76 6.56 -17.23
N ALA A 186 11.42 5.43 -16.93
CA ALA A 186 10.91 4.43 -16.00
C ALA A 186 10.98 4.92 -14.54
N VAL A 187 12.06 5.62 -14.17
CA VAL A 187 12.21 6.23 -12.83
C VAL A 187 11.12 7.26 -12.58
N VAL A 188 10.86 8.15 -13.55
CA VAL A 188 9.80 9.15 -13.41
C VAL A 188 8.43 8.48 -13.25
N ARG A 189 8.10 7.46 -14.05
CA ARG A 189 6.84 6.72 -13.88
C ARG A 189 6.74 5.96 -12.55
N PHE A 190 7.87 5.49 -12.03
CA PHE A 190 7.94 4.76 -10.76
C PHE A 190 7.78 5.70 -9.56
N MET A 191 8.41 6.88 -9.61
CA MET A 191 8.47 7.82 -8.49
C MET A 191 7.34 8.85 -8.52
N VAL A 192 6.83 9.20 -9.71
CA VAL A 192 5.92 10.31 -9.92
C VAL A 192 4.58 9.79 -10.45
N ASP A 193 3.51 10.04 -9.70
CA ASP A 193 2.16 9.66 -10.13
C ASP A 193 1.80 10.30 -11.47
N GLU A 194 0.99 9.57 -12.26
CA GLU A 194 0.78 9.76 -13.70
C GLU A 194 0.62 11.23 -14.15
N ASN A 195 1.34 11.57 -15.23
CA ASN A 195 1.30 12.82 -16.00
C ASN A 195 1.58 14.11 -15.23
N ARG A 196 2.31 14.05 -14.12
CA ARG A 196 2.83 15.26 -13.46
C ARG A 196 4.00 15.84 -14.27
N PRO A 197 3.90 17.07 -14.80
CA PRO A 197 5.04 17.72 -15.45
C PRO A 197 6.10 18.09 -14.42
N ALA A 198 7.35 18.22 -14.87
CA ALA A 198 8.39 18.83 -14.05
C ALA A 198 8.01 20.29 -13.75
N THR A 199 8.14 20.70 -12.50
CA THR A 199 7.84 22.06 -12.04
C THR A 199 9.06 22.95 -12.01
N GLY A 200 10.26 22.37 -12.01
CA GLY A 200 11.51 23.10 -12.00
C GLY A 200 12.73 22.19 -11.90
N SER A 201 13.85 22.80 -11.58
CA SER A 201 15.12 22.12 -11.37
C SER A 201 15.88 22.75 -10.21
N GLU A 202 16.62 21.93 -9.47
CA GLU A 202 17.47 22.33 -8.36
C GLU A 202 18.89 21.83 -8.59
N GLN A 203 19.88 22.68 -8.29
CA GLN A 203 21.29 22.31 -8.42
C GLN A 203 21.90 22.18 -7.03
N VAL A 204 22.33 20.96 -6.68
CA VAL A 204 22.87 20.66 -5.35
C VAL A 204 24.13 19.81 -5.49
N ALA A 205 25.23 20.30 -4.91
CA ALA A 205 26.53 19.61 -4.92
C ALA A 205 26.99 19.18 -6.34
N GLY A 206 26.71 20.01 -7.35
CA GLY A 206 27.07 19.74 -8.75
C GLY A 206 26.17 18.71 -9.44
N VAL A 207 25.01 18.38 -8.87
CA VAL A 207 24.01 17.49 -9.45
C VAL A 207 22.77 18.29 -9.79
N ASP A 208 22.29 18.13 -11.02
CA ASP A 208 21.03 18.70 -11.49
C ASP A 208 19.87 17.76 -11.16
N TRP A 209 18.97 18.23 -10.31
CA TRP A 209 17.76 17.55 -9.90
C TRP A 209 16.56 18.14 -10.64
N THR A 210 15.76 17.30 -11.28
CA THR A 210 14.45 17.69 -11.81
C THR A 210 13.42 17.56 -10.68
N VAL A 211 12.67 18.63 -10.45
CA VAL A 211 11.68 18.72 -9.37
C VAL A 211 10.27 18.53 -9.91
N TYR A 212 9.49 17.70 -9.23
CA TYR A 212 8.10 17.38 -9.53
C TYR A 212 7.23 17.68 -8.29
N ALA A 213 7.00 18.97 -8.03
CA ALA A 213 6.21 19.43 -6.90
C ALA A 213 4.70 19.45 -7.21
N ARG A 214 3.87 19.30 -6.17
CA ARG A 214 2.41 19.49 -6.21
C ARG A 214 1.89 19.86 -4.83
N GLU A 215 0.73 20.51 -4.74
CA GLU A 215 0.13 20.90 -3.45
C GLU A 215 -0.48 19.71 -2.68
N ASP A 216 -1.08 18.77 -3.40
CA ASP A 216 -1.78 17.59 -2.88
C ASP A 216 -0.94 16.30 -2.92
N ALA A 217 0.35 16.39 -3.23
CA ALA A 217 1.27 15.24 -3.28
C ALA A 217 2.67 15.60 -2.79
N GLU A 218 3.44 14.59 -2.38
CA GLU A 218 4.84 14.79 -2.01
C GLU A 218 5.66 15.31 -3.19
N THR A 219 6.66 16.14 -2.87
CA THR A 219 7.61 16.66 -3.86
C THR A 219 8.63 15.58 -4.16
N VAL A 220 8.78 15.27 -5.45
CA VAL A 220 9.74 14.27 -5.93
C VAL A 220 10.89 14.96 -6.63
N TRP A 221 12.12 14.60 -6.28
CA TRP A 221 13.33 15.03 -6.95
C TRP A 221 13.93 13.85 -7.69
N VAL A 222 14.31 14.01 -8.96
CA VAL A 222 14.96 12.96 -9.76
C VAL A 222 16.22 13.53 -10.41
N ALA A 223 17.34 12.82 -10.29
CA ALA A 223 18.59 13.15 -10.97
C ALA A 223 19.06 11.98 -11.84
N ASP A 224 19.49 12.30 -13.06
CA ASP A 224 20.13 11.36 -13.96
C ASP A 224 21.67 11.52 -13.94
N ARG A 225 22.38 10.47 -13.52
CA ARG A 225 23.85 10.42 -13.48
C ARG A 225 24.45 9.49 -14.53
N GLY A 226 23.65 9.02 -15.48
CA GLY A 226 24.11 8.16 -16.58
C GLY A 226 24.05 6.68 -16.24
N ASP A 227 24.89 6.20 -15.33
CA ASP A 227 24.94 4.81 -14.88
C ASP A 227 24.01 4.52 -13.68
N VAL A 228 23.66 5.56 -12.92
CA VAL A 228 22.70 5.50 -11.83
C VAL A 228 21.73 6.68 -11.90
N ARG A 229 20.49 6.46 -11.50
CA ARG A 229 19.49 7.51 -11.28
C ARG A 229 19.21 7.58 -9.79
N TRP A 230 19.10 8.79 -9.29
CA TRP A 230 18.71 9.05 -7.91
C TRP A 230 17.34 9.67 -7.88
N ALA A 231 16.56 9.31 -6.88
CA ALA A 231 15.33 10.01 -6.59
C ALA A 231 15.16 10.21 -5.09
N MET A 232 14.43 11.25 -4.70
CA MET A 232 14.05 11.48 -3.32
C MET A 232 12.60 11.97 -3.25
N THR A 233 11.89 11.56 -2.21
CA THR A 233 10.53 12.02 -1.90
C THR A 233 10.32 11.98 -0.38
N GLY A 234 9.23 12.56 0.10
CA GLY A 234 8.81 12.46 1.49
C GLY A 234 8.10 13.71 1.97
N ARG A 235 7.81 13.72 3.28
CA ARG A 235 7.27 14.89 3.98
C ARG A 235 8.35 15.89 4.38
N ALA A 236 9.62 15.48 4.35
CA ALA A 236 10.75 16.35 4.64
C ALA A 236 10.78 17.56 3.69
N GLY A 237 11.11 18.72 4.24
CA GLY A 237 11.14 19.96 3.46
C GLY A 237 12.34 20.04 2.50
N GLU A 238 12.33 21.06 1.64
CA GLU A 238 13.37 21.26 0.63
C GLU A 238 14.79 21.33 1.22
N ALA A 239 14.97 21.96 2.39
CA ALA A 239 16.25 22.03 3.06
C ALA A 239 16.80 20.64 3.42
N ASP A 240 15.93 19.71 3.80
CA ASP A 240 16.31 18.33 4.12
C ASP A 240 16.63 17.53 2.86
N LEU A 241 15.84 17.69 1.80
CA LEU A 241 16.15 17.12 0.48
C LEU A 241 17.53 17.59 -0.01
N ARG A 242 17.87 18.88 0.14
CA ARG A 242 19.20 19.41 -0.20
C ARG A 242 20.31 18.82 0.65
N ARG A 243 20.09 18.59 1.96
CA ARG A 243 21.07 17.93 2.83
C ARG A 243 21.36 16.50 2.39
N MET A 244 20.31 15.71 2.12
CA MET A 244 20.48 14.34 1.63
C MET A 244 21.10 14.30 0.24
N ALA A 245 20.69 15.17 -0.68
CA ALA A 245 21.28 15.30 -2.01
C ALA A 245 22.79 15.58 -1.95
N THR A 246 23.21 16.45 -1.02
CA THR A 246 24.63 16.77 -0.80
C THR A 246 25.39 15.54 -0.29
N ALA A 247 24.87 14.85 0.73
CA ALA A 247 25.48 13.65 1.28
C ALA A 247 25.61 12.54 0.23
N LEU A 248 24.58 12.33 -0.59
CA LEU A 248 24.57 11.35 -1.67
C LEU A 248 25.58 11.67 -2.78
N ALA A 249 25.70 12.96 -3.15
CA ALA A 249 26.67 13.39 -4.15
C ALA A 249 28.12 13.21 -3.69
N GLN A 250 28.39 13.42 -2.40
CA GLN A 250 29.74 13.32 -1.80
C GLN A 250 30.18 11.89 -1.52
N ALA A 251 29.24 10.97 -1.27
CA ALA A 251 29.56 9.59 -0.99
C ALA A 251 30.17 8.88 -2.21
N PRO A 252 31.30 8.18 -2.08
CA PRO A 252 31.85 7.37 -3.17
C PRO A 252 30.93 6.16 -3.45
N PRO A 253 30.91 5.65 -4.70
CA PRO A 253 30.30 4.35 -5.00
C PRO A 253 30.89 3.26 -4.11
N LEU A 254 30.03 2.37 -3.62
CA LEU A 254 30.44 1.18 -2.90
C LEU A 254 31.14 0.20 -3.86
N PRO A 255 32.08 -0.62 -3.38
CA PRO A 255 32.65 -1.70 -4.17
C PRO A 255 31.57 -2.65 -4.69
N SER A 256 31.65 -3.01 -5.97
CA SER A 256 30.68 -3.88 -6.66
C SER A 256 31.30 -5.23 -7.11
N GLU A 257 32.52 -5.53 -6.67
CA GLU A 257 33.33 -6.69 -7.07
C GLU A 257 33.47 -7.75 -5.98
#